data_AF-A0A1G0DP00-F1
#
_entry.id   AF-A0A1G0DP00-F1
#
_cell.length_a   1.000
_cell.length_b   1.000
_cell.length_c   1.000
_cell.angle_alpha   90.00
_cell.angle_beta   90.00
_cell.angle_gamma   90.00
#
_symmetry.space_group_name_H-M   'P 1'
#
loop_
_entity.id
_entity.type
_entity.pdbx_description
1 polymer ?
#
loop_
_entity_poly.entity_id
_entity_poly.type
_entity_poly.pdbx_seq_one_letter_code
_entity_poly.pdbx_strand_id
1 'polypeptide(L)'
;VEPLNWTEEVAVELARQENIQLMEDHWDAIRFMREYYMERQIAPDVRHVMKHLAQKHGAESRNKIFELFPYGYVKQACKIAGMKRPRGWSTG
;
A
#
# COMPACT_ATOMS: atom_id res chain seq x y z
N VAL A 1 -8.23 -10.70 -6.74
CA VAL A 1 -6.86 -11.22 -6.86
C VAL A 1 -6.56 -11.99 -5.58
N GLU A 2 -6.20 -13.26 -5.68
CA GLU A 2 -5.63 -13.98 -4.52
C GLU A 2 -4.29 -13.35 -4.16
N PRO A 3 -3.97 -13.08 -2.88
CA PRO A 3 -2.71 -12.45 -2.48
C PRO A 3 -1.45 -13.16 -3.00
N LEU A 4 -1.58 -14.47 -3.26
CA LEU A 4 -0.55 -15.36 -3.82
C LEU A 4 -0.28 -15.14 -5.32
N ASN A 5 -1.27 -14.66 -6.07
CA ASN A 5 -1.16 -14.40 -7.52
C ASN A 5 -0.84 -12.93 -7.84
N TRP A 6 -0.40 -12.16 -6.84
CA TRP A 6 0.01 -10.79 -7.07
C TRP A 6 1.41 -10.76 -7.67
N THR A 7 1.57 -9.98 -8.73
CA THR A 7 2.85 -9.65 -9.36
C THR A 7 2.98 -8.13 -9.49
N GLU A 8 4.19 -7.65 -9.79
CA GLU A 8 4.43 -6.23 -10.03
C GLU A 8 3.56 -5.72 -11.20
N GLU A 9 3.32 -6.53 -12.23
CA GLU A 9 2.41 -6.21 -13.34
C GLU A 9 0.97 -5.97 -12.87
N VAL A 10 0.46 -6.82 -11.96
CA VAL A 10 -0.87 -6.63 -11.37
C VAL A 10 -0.95 -5.33 -10.57
N ALA A 11 0.11 -4.99 -9.84
CA ALA A 11 0.18 -3.72 -9.10
C ALA A 11 0.13 -2.52 -10.05
N VAL A 12 0.89 -2.56 -11.15
CA VAL A 12 0.91 -1.51 -12.16
C VAL A 12 -0.46 -1.33 -12.79
N GLU A 13 -1.13 -2.43 -13.16
CA GLU A 13 -2.48 -2.37 -13.75
C GLU A 13 -3.50 -1.79 -12.75
N LEU A 14 -3.45 -2.20 -11.49
CA LEU A 14 -4.33 -1.67 -10.44
C LEU A 14 -4.05 -0.19 -10.15
N ALA A 15 -2.79 0.22 -10.16
CA ALA A 15 -2.41 1.62 -9.97
C ALA A 15 -2.87 2.49 -11.15
N ARG A 16 -2.73 1.97 -12.38
CA ARG A 16 -3.26 2.61 -13.59
C ARG A 16 -4.77 2.82 -13.51
N GLN A 17 -5.52 1.84 -13.00
CA GLN A 17 -6.97 1.99 -12.77
C GLN A 17 -7.31 3.08 -11.75
N GLU A 18 -6.45 3.30 -10.76
CA GLU A 18 -6.59 4.38 -9.77
C GLU A 18 -5.96 5.71 -10.21
N ASN A 19 -5.49 5.81 -11.47
CA ASN A 19 -4.73 6.94 -12.00
C ASN A 19 -3.50 7.32 -11.15
N ILE A 20 -2.84 6.32 -10.56
CA ILE A 20 -1.59 6.48 -9.84
C ILE A 20 -0.45 5.94 -10.70
N GLN A 21 0.62 6.73 -10.81
CA GLN A 21 1.89 6.27 -11.33
C GLN A 21 2.74 5.72 -10.19
N LEU A 22 3.08 4.42 -10.26
CA LEU A 22 3.93 3.78 -9.26
C LEU A 22 5.38 4.22 -9.43
N MET A 23 5.83 5.10 -8.55
CA MET A 23 7.23 5.49 -8.43
C MET A 23 7.94 4.65 -7.36
N GLU A 24 9.25 4.83 -7.20
CA GLU A 24 10.05 4.09 -6.21
C GLU A 24 9.48 4.18 -4.79
N ASP A 25 9.01 5.36 -4.38
CA ASP A 25 8.36 5.58 -3.09
C ASP A 25 7.07 4.74 -2.92
N HIS A 26 6.27 4.60 -3.98
CA HIS A 26 5.07 3.76 -3.96
C HIS A 26 5.42 2.29 -3.86
N TRP A 27 6.42 1.85 -4.63
CA TRP A 27 6.92 0.49 -4.59
C TRP A 27 7.45 0.11 -3.21
N ASP A 28 8.14 1.03 -2.56
CA ASP A 28 8.66 0.82 -1.20
C ASP A 28 7.53 0.55 -0.21
N ALA A 29 6.49 1.39 -0.22
CA ALA A 29 5.30 1.18 0.59
C ALA A 29 4.61 -0.15 0.28
N ILE A 30 4.42 -0.49 -1.00
CA ILE A 30 3.75 -1.72 -1.43
C ILE A 30 4.55 -2.97 -1.03
N ARG A 31 5.87 -2.95 -1.21
CA ARG A 31 6.75 -4.07 -0.82
C ARG A 31 6.74 -4.27 0.69
N PHE A 32 6.89 -3.19 1.46
CA PHE A 32 6.75 -3.23 2.91
C PHE A 32 5.40 -3.82 3.34
N MET A 33 4.31 -3.39 2.68
CA MET A 33 2.98 -3.90 2.94
C MET A 33 2.89 -5.41 2.71
N ARG A 34 3.49 -5.90 1.62
CA ARG A 34 3.51 -7.33 1.30
C ARG A 34 4.37 -8.14 2.26
N GLU A 35 5.56 -7.66 2.61
CA GLU A 35 6.42 -8.31 3.60
C GLU A 35 5.70 -8.45 4.94
N TYR A 36 5.10 -7.36 5.43
CA TYR A 36 4.30 -7.38 6.66
C TYR A 36 3.15 -8.39 6.60
N TYR A 37 2.48 -8.49 5.45
CA TYR A 37 1.42 -9.47 5.23
C TYR A 37 1.96 -10.90 5.15
N MET A 38 3.12 -11.13 4.54
CA MET A 38 3.74 -12.46 4.50
C MET A 38 4.13 -12.93 5.90
N GLU A 39 4.65 -12.03 6.73
CA GLU A 39 5.08 -12.36 8.10
C GLU A 39 3.89 -12.54 9.07
N ARG A 40 2.86 -11.71 8.96
CA ARG A 40 1.77 -11.64 9.97
C ARG A 40 0.42 -12.13 9.46
N GLN A 41 0.29 -12.37 8.16
CA GLN A 41 -0.98 -12.62 7.45
C GLN A 41 -2.06 -11.54 7.70
N ILE A 42 -1.63 -10.34 8.07
CA ILE A 42 -2.46 -9.19 8.41
C ILE A 42 -1.97 -7.99 7.60
N ALA A 43 -2.88 -7.21 7.04
CA ALA A 43 -2.55 -5.97 6.34
C ALA A 43 -2.02 -4.92 7.34
N PRO A 44 -0.89 -4.24 7.07
CA PRO A 44 -0.41 -3.19 7.94
C PRO A 44 -1.32 -1.96 7.86
N ASP A 45 -1.50 -1.35 9.02
CA ASP A 45 -2.19 -0.08 9.16
C ASP A 45 -1.36 1.08 8.57
N VAL A 46 -2.00 2.19 8.22
CA VAL A 46 -1.31 3.36 7.61
C VAL A 46 -0.16 3.86 8.47
N ARG A 47 -0.30 3.77 9.80
CA ARG A 47 0.74 4.19 10.76
C ARG A 47 2.04 3.38 10.64
N HIS A 48 1.94 2.09 10.31
CA HIS A 48 3.13 1.25 10.11
C HIS A 48 3.88 1.67 8.86
N VAL A 49 3.16 1.92 7.76
CA VAL A 49 3.76 2.35 6.49
C VAL A 49 4.34 3.76 6.61
N MET A 50 3.63 4.69 7.25
CA MET A 50 4.17 6.02 7.58
C MET A 50 5.46 5.93 8.38
N LYS A 51 5.53 5.02 9.37
CA LYS A 51 6.74 4.81 10.18
C LYS A 51 7.88 4.21 9.35
N HIS A 52 7.58 3.34 8.38
CA HIS A 52 8.56 2.81 7.44
C HIS A 52 9.12 3.91 6.53
N LEU A 53 8.25 4.66 5.86
CA LEU A 53 8.62 5.79 5.00
C LEU A 53 9.39 6.87 5.77
N ALA A 54 9.01 7.15 7.02
CA ALA A 54 9.71 8.11 7.86
C ALA A 54 11.10 7.65 8.31
N GLN A 55 11.34 6.34 8.43
CA GLN A 55 12.67 5.81 8.69
C GLN A 55 13.56 5.90 7.46
N LYS A 56 12.99 5.67 6.27
CA LYS A 56 13.74 5.69 5.01
C LYS A 56 14.01 7.10 4.48
N HIS A 57 13.02 7.98 4.53
CA HIS A 57 13.06 9.34 3.97
C HIS A 57 13.10 10.45 5.04
N GLY A 58 13.25 10.10 6.32
CA GLY A 58 13.26 11.06 7.42
C GLY A 58 11.87 11.41 7.96
N ALA A 59 11.83 11.95 9.18
CA ALA A 59 10.59 12.15 9.96
C ALA A 59 9.55 13.06 9.29
N GLU A 60 9.97 13.94 8.39
CA GLU A 60 9.11 14.85 7.63
C GLU A 60 8.27 14.11 6.58
N SER A 61 8.73 12.94 6.12
CA SER A 61 8.09 12.14 5.08
C SER A 61 6.89 11.33 5.57
N ARG A 62 6.44 11.50 6.82
CA ARG A 62 5.23 10.84 7.35
C ARG A 62 3.97 11.20 6.58
N ASN A 63 3.89 12.44 6.09
CA ASN A 63 2.75 12.90 5.28
C ASN A 63 2.85 12.48 3.81
N LYS A 64 4.03 12.02 3.38
CA LYS A 64 4.30 11.60 2.00
C LYS A 64 3.37 10.48 1.55
N ILE A 65 2.88 9.63 2.45
CA ILE A 65 1.90 8.59 2.11
C ILE A 65 0.60 9.17 1.52
N PHE A 66 0.17 10.36 1.95
CA PHE A 66 -1.02 11.02 1.43
C PHE A 66 -0.75 11.69 0.08
N GLU A 67 0.49 12.13 -0.15
CA GLU A 67 0.93 12.65 -1.46
C GLU A 67 1.04 11.51 -2.48
N LEU A 68 1.54 10.34 -2.05
CA LEU A 68 1.66 9.14 -2.88
C LEU A 68 0.28 8.53 -3.18
N PHE A 69 -0.63 8.53 -2.22
CA PHE A 69 -1.98 7.94 -2.33
C PHE A 69 -3.06 8.96 -1.97
N PRO A 70 -3.42 9.88 -2.89
CA PRO A 70 -4.31 11.01 -2.62
C PRO A 70 -5.77 10.61 -2.33
N TYR A 71 -6.25 9.49 -2.86
CA TYR A 71 -7.59 8.95 -2.53
C TYR A 71 -7.58 8.03 -1.29
N GLY A 72 -6.46 8.01 -0.58
CA GLY A 72 -6.30 7.33 0.70
C GLY A 72 -5.58 6.00 0.60
N TYR A 73 -4.62 5.83 1.52
CA TYR A 73 -3.80 4.62 1.69
C TYR A 73 -4.62 3.33 1.63
N VAL A 74 -5.71 3.21 2.41
CA VAL A 74 -6.42 1.93 2.51
C VAL A 74 -7.20 1.58 1.24
N LYS A 75 -7.66 2.59 0.51
CA LYS A 75 -8.37 2.36 -0.75
C LYS A 75 -7.38 2.03 -1.87
N GLN A 76 -6.30 2.79 -1.97
CA GLN A 76 -5.35 2.70 -3.09
C GLN A 76 -4.22 1.73 -2.79
N ALA A 77 -3.42 1.97 -1.75
CA ALA A 77 -2.25 1.15 -1.44
C ALA A 77 -2.63 -0.31 -1.13
N CYS A 78 -3.66 -0.57 -0.31
CA CYS A 78 -4.08 -1.96 -0.05
C CYS A 78 -4.60 -2.65 -1.32
N LYS A 79 -5.32 -1.93 -2.19
CA LYS A 79 -5.80 -2.47 -3.47
C LYS A 79 -4.62 -2.82 -4.36
N ILE A 80 -3.70 -1.88 -4.58
CA ILE A 80 -2.51 -2.04 -5.42
C ILE A 80 -1.59 -3.14 -4.88
N ALA A 81 -1.41 -3.25 -3.57
CA ALA A 81 -0.63 -4.30 -2.91
C ALA A 81 -1.28 -5.70 -3.01
N GLY A 82 -2.47 -5.81 -3.61
CA GLY A 82 -3.19 -7.07 -3.76
C GLY A 82 -3.79 -7.59 -2.46
N MET A 83 -3.93 -6.73 -1.45
CA MET A 83 -4.54 -7.12 -0.19
C MET A 83 -6.04 -7.30 -0.38
N LYS A 84 -6.52 -8.52 -0.14
CA LYS A 84 -7.95 -8.81 -0.15
C LYS A 84 -8.60 -7.97 0.95
N ARG A 85 -9.46 -7.01 0.59
CA ARG A 85 -10.27 -6.27 1.57
C ARG A 85 -10.92 -7.29 2.51
N PRO A 86 -10.63 -7.26 3.82
CA PRO A 86 -11.43 -8.01 4.78
C PRO A 86 -12.86 -7.52 4.66
N ARG A 87 -13.85 -8.42 4.74
CA ARG A 87 -15.28 -8.06 4.69
C ARG A 87 -15.72 -7.04 5.76
N GLY A 88 -14.85 -6.67 6.70
CA GLY A 88 -15.08 -5.68 7.75
C GLY A 88 -14.64 -4.23 7.44
N TRP A 89 -14.06 -3.92 6.27
CA TRP A 89 -13.69 -2.53 5.92
C TRP A 89 -14.85 -1.71 5.34
N SER A 90 -16.10 -2.19 5.43
CA SER A 90 -17.25 -1.34 5.09
C SER A 90 -17.37 -0.25 6.15
N THR A 91 -16.97 0.97 5.78
CA THR A 91 -17.47 2.21 6.37
C THR A 91 -18.99 2.11 6.46
N GLY A 92 -19.50 2.02 7.69
CA GLY A 92 -20.77 2.64 8.03
C GLY A 92 -20.61 4.15 8.04
#